data_AF-A0A7S3I0K8-F1
#
_entry.id   AF-A0A7S3I0K8-F1
#
_cell.length_a   1.000
_cell.length_b   1.000
_cell.length_c   1.000
_cell.angle_alpha   90.00
_cell.angle_beta   90.00
_cell.angle_gamma   90.00
#
_symmetry.space_group_name_H-M   'P 1'
#
loop_
_entity.id
_entity.type
_entity.pdbx_description
1 polymer ?
#
loop_
_entity_poly.entity_id
_entity_poly.type
_entity_poly.pdbx_seq_one_letter_code
_entity_poly.pdbx_strand_id
1 'polypeptide(L)'
;MKQGASFLKTANWAHKPHLRQFQKVQIARQEYFKQHNMILGFKISETTHIYNSVVNTLKTAGFRIVGPNSSKWNVMWTGQTKPEHLKEATKYQKMNHFPQSFQVGRKDLMWKNISRMRKIFTEFNFCPKTYLFPDDYRKFCMDREAENYRHMYIMKPSASSCGRGIKVVGQKQEVKRKPGYIVSQYVSNPHLIHGFKYDLRIYALVTSFDPLKVYLFREGLVRFATQKYTNSQ
;
A
#
# COMPACT_ATOMS: atom_id res chain seq x y z
N MET A 1 8.34 -26.11 -13.36
CA MET A 1 9.00 -25.46 -12.21
C MET A 1 8.50 -26.12 -10.94
N LYS A 2 9.38 -26.85 -10.23
CA LYS A 2 9.04 -27.53 -8.97
C LYS A 2 8.62 -26.50 -7.92
N GLN A 3 7.56 -26.79 -7.15
CA GLN A 3 7.14 -25.99 -6.00
C GLN A 3 8.31 -25.87 -5.01
N GLY A 4 8.99 -24.73 -5.07
CA GLY A 4 10.13 -24.42 -4.21
C GLY A 4 9.67 -24.25 -2.77
N ALA A 5 10.42 -24.84 -1.86
CA ALA A 5 10.22 -24.81 -0.42
C ALA A 5 9.88 -23.41 0.12
N SER A 6 9.03 -23.37 1.15
CA SER A 6 8.73 -22.15 1.93
C SER A 6 10.01 -21.34 2.22
N PHE A 7 10.03 -20.07 1.80
CA PHE A 7 11.12 -19.13 2.03
C PHE A 7 11.33 -18.75 3.50
N LEU A 8 10.50 -19.28 4.42
CA LEU A 8 10.68 -19.10 5.86
C LEU A 8 11.65 -20.14 6.43
N LYS A 9 12.93 -20.06 6.04
CA LYS A 9 14.00 -20.67 6.84
C LYS A 9 14.29 -19.75 8.04
N THR A 10 13.61 -20.00 9.16
CA THR A 10 13.83 -19.31 10.44
C THR A 10 15.04 -19.84 11.23
N ALA A 11 15.79 -20.80 10.68
CA ALA A 11 16.73 -21.60 11.48
C ALA A 11 18.10 -20.97 11.78
N ASN A 12 18.60 -19.98 11.02
CA ASN A 12 20.00 -19.53 11.15
C ASN A 12 20.17 -18.02 11.44
N TRP A 13 19.27 -17.41 12.21
CA TRP A 13 19.36 -15.96 12.51
C TRP A 13 20.13 -15.64 13.81
N ALA A 14 20.53 -16.66 14.56
CA ALA A 14 21.16 -16.51 15.89
C ALA A 14 22.56 -15.84 15.87
N HIS A 15 23.29 -15.90 14.75
CA HIS A 15 24.69 -15.47 14.72
C HIS A 15 24.91 -13.99 14.32
N LYS A 16 23.87 -13.24 13.95
CA LYS A 16 24.02 -11.83 13.55
C LYS A 16 23.66 -10.89 14.71
N PRO A 17 24.62 -10.11 15.26
CA PRO A 17 24.40 -9.27 16.45
C PRO A 17 23.26 -8.25 16.29
N HIS A 18 23.13 -7.66 15.10
CA HIS A 18 22.05 -6.72 14.76
C HIS A 18 20.67 -7.38 14.58
N LEU A 19 20.58 -8.72 14.63
CA LEU A 19 19.32 -9.47 14.53
C LEU A 19 18.80 -9.97 15.89
N ARG A 20 19.57 -9.83 16.97
CA ARG A 20 19.16 -10.27 18.33
C ARG A 20 17.98 -9.49 18.91
N GLN A 21 17.66 -8.33 18.31
CA GLN A 21 16.59 -7.42 18.74
C GLN A 21 15.20 -7.85 18.22
N PHE A 22 15.14 -8.82 17.32
CA PHE A 22 13.88 -9.25 16.71
C PHE A 22 13.34 -10.48 17.42
N GLN A 23 12.11 -10.38 17.95
CA GLN A 23 11.38 -11.53 18.49
C GLN A 23 11.28 -12.62 17.42
N LYS A 24 11.76 -13.83 17.74
CA LYS A 24 11.40 -15.02 16.96
C LYS A 24 9.87 -15.09 16.94
N VAL A 25 9.29 -15.04 15.75
CA VAL A 25 7.87 -15.39 15.58
C VAL A 25 7.76 -16.87 15.94
N GLN A 26 7.23 -17.16 17.13
CA GLN A 26 6.95 -18.53 17.52
C GLN A 26 5.82 -19.03 16.62
N ILE A 27 6.11 -20.06 15.83
CA ILE A 27 5.09 -20.78 15.08
C ILE A 27 4.40 -21.70 16.09
N ALA A 28 3.22 -21.30 16.55
CA ALA A 28 2.37 -22.14 17.37
C ALA A 28 1.36 -22.86 16.46
N ARG A 29 1.36 -24.20 16.51
CA ARG A 29 0.38 -25.00 15.78
C ARG A 29 -0.97 -24.98 16.49
N GLN A 30 -2.05 -25.32 15.78
CA GLN A 30 -3.41 -25.37 16.34
C GLN A 30 -3.51 -26.29 17.56
N GLU A 31 -2.74 -27.37 17.61
CA GLU A 31 -2.72 -28.32 18.73
C GLU A 31 -2.31 -27.65 20.04
N TYR A 32 -1.31 -26.75 19.99
CA TYR A 32 -0.87 -25.98 21.17
C TYR A 32 -2.03 -25.17 21.74
N PHE A 33 -2.75 -24.44 20.88
CA PHE A 33 -3.85 -23.60 21.31
C PHE A 33 -5.03 -24.44 21.84
N LYS A 34 -5.34 -25.56 21.20
CA LYS A 34 -6.38 -26.50 21.68
C LYS A 34 -6.07 -27.05 23.07
N GLN A 35 -4.82 -27.43 23.33
CA GLN A 35 -4.38 -27.93 24.65
C GLN A 35 -4.56 -26.88 25.77
N HIS A 36 -4.49 -25.59 25.44
CA HIS A 36 -4.68 -24.48 26.38
C HIS A 36 -6.11 -23.91 26.35
N ASN A 37 -7.06 -24.62 25.72
CA ASN A 37 -8.43 -24.16 25.51
C ASN A 37 -8.54 -22.76 24.85
N MET A 38 -7.52 -22.40 24.05
CA MET A 38 -7.49 -21.19 23.26
C MET A 38 -7.88 -21.54 21.83
N ILE A 39 -8.93 -20.93 21.29
CA ILE A 39 -9.33 -21.20 19.91
C ILE A 39 -9.25 -19.90 19.11
N LEU A 40 -8.22 -19.79 18.29
CA LEU A 40 -8.00 -18.64 17.42
C LEU A 40 -8.78 -18.80 16.11
N GLY A 41 -9.71 -17.87 15.87
CA GLY A 41 -10.53 -17.80 14.67
C GLY A 41 -10.15 -16.63 13.77
N PHE A 42 -10.16 -16.83 12.45
CA PHE A 42 -10.12 -15.74 11.48
C PHE A 42 -11.25 -15.83 10.47
N LYS A 43 -11.69 -14.68 9.97
CA LYS A 43 -12.66 -14.59 8.87
C LYS A 43 -12.19 -13.60 7.80
N ILE A 44 -12.65 -13.83 6.59
CA ILE A 44 -12.43 -12.93 5.44
C ILE A 44 -13.78 -12.32 5.10
N SER A 45 -13.84 -10.99 4.94
CA SER A 45 -15.06 -10.30 4.51
C SER A 45 -15.43 -10.73 3.09
N GLU A 46 -16.72 -10.90 2.83
CA GLU A 46 -17.27 -11.19 1.49
C GLU A 46 -16.87 -10.14 0.44
N THR A 47 -16.61 -8.92 0.87
CA THR A 47 -16.15 -7.83 -0.01
C THR A 47 -14.69 -7.95 -0.44
N THR A 48 -13.98 -8.97 0.05
CA THR A 48 -12.53 -9.12 -0.11
C THR A 48 -12.21 -10.42 -0.81
N HIS A 49 -11.43 -10.33 -1.89
CA HIS A 49 -10.92 -11.51 -2.58
C HIS A 49 -10.10 -12.38 -1.62
N ILE A 50 -10.34 -13.68 -1.64
CA ILE A 50 -9.63 -14.65 -0.79
C ILE A 50 -8.25 -14.91 -1.39
N TYR A 51 -7.21 -14.38 -0.74
CA TYR A 51 -5.84 -14.65 -1.13
C TYR A 51 -5.30 -15.89 -0.39
N ASN A 52 -4.88 -16.90 -1.15
CA ASN A 52 -4.29 -18.13 -0.60
C ASN A 52 -3.09 -17.86 0.33
N SER A 53 -2.28 -16.84 0.02
CA SER A 53 -1.15 -16.44 0.88
C SER A 53 -1.61 -16.00 2.27
N VAL A 54 -2.71 -15.24 2.37
CA VAL A 54 -3.29 -14.80 3.64
C VAL A 54 -3.85 -15.98 4.41
N VAL A 55 -4.67 -16.81 3.74
CA VAL A 55 -5.28 -18.00 4.34
C VAL A 55 -4.23 -18.95 4.89
N ASN A 56 -3.21 -19.26 4.09
CA ASN A 56 -2.15 -20.18 4.49
C ASN A 56 -1.31 -19.60 5.64
N THR A 57 -1.00 -18.30 5.60
CA THR A 57 -0.27 -17.63 6.70
C THR A 57 -1.04 -17.73 8.01
N LEU A 58 -2.35 -17.44 8.01
CA LEU A 58 -3.17 -17.51 9.23
C LEU A 58 -3.32 -18.95 9.73
N LYS A 59 -3.50 -19.93 8.83
CA LYS A 59 -3.50 -21.35 9.20
C LYS A 59 -2.17 -21.80 9.82
N THR A 60 -1.04 -21.40 9.24
CA THR A 60 0.29 -21.69 9.78
C THR A 60 0.52 -21.01 11.13
N ALA A 61 -0.07 -19.83 11.36
CA ALA A 61 -0.06 -19.15 12.66
C ALA A 61 -1.04 -19.75 13.68
N GLY A 62 -1.69 -20.88 13.36
CA GLY A 62 -2.58 -21.58 14.26
C GLY A 62 -4.00 -21.01 14.31
N PHE A 63 -4.43 -20.21 13.33
CA PHE A 63 -5.83 -19.76 13.23
C PHE A 63 -6.65 -20.73 12.37
N ARG A 64 -7.92 -20.92 12.73
CA ARG A 64 -8.91 -21.62 11.90
C ARG A 64 -9.85 -20.63 11.22
N ILE A 65 -10.33 -20.98 10.04
CA ILE A 65 -11.39 -20.19 9.41
C ILE A 65 -12.69 -20.38 10.20
N VAL A 66 -13.43 -19.30 10.43
CA VAL A 66 -14.76 -19.33 11.05
C VAL A 66 -15.81 -18.85 10.05
N GLY A 67 -17.06 -19.25 10.27
CA GLY A 67 -18.18 -18.82 9.43
C GLY A 67 -18.32 -17.28 9.41
N PRO A 68 -18.82 -16.69 8.31
CA PRO A 68 -18.89 -15.24 8.11
C PRO A 68 -19.68 -14.53 9.22
N ASN A 69 -20.78 -15.16 9.66
CA ASN A 69 -21.69 -14.66 10.69
C ASN A 69 -21.24 -15.00 12.12
N SER A 70 -20.10 -15.68 12.29
CA SER A 70 -19.60 -15.98 13.63
C SER A 70 -19.12 -14.70 14.31
N SER A 71 -19.53 -14.52 15.57
CA SER A 71 -18.96 -13.53 16.49
C SER A 71 -17.66 -14.02 17.15
N LYS A 72 -17.37 -15.32 17.08
CA LYS A 72 -16.19 -15.96 17.68
C LYS A 72 -14.98 -15.93 16.73
N TRP A 73 -14.43 -14.73 16.53
CA TRP A 73 -13.22 -14.50 15.72
C TRP A 73 -12.23 -13.59 16.46
N ASN A 74 -10.97 -13.65 16.04
CA ASN A 74 -9.87 -12.83 16.55
C ASN A 74 -9.28 -11.94 15.47
N VAL A 75 -9.19 -12.43 14.22
CA VAL A 75 -8.71 -11.66 13.07
C VAL A 75 -9.80 -11.59 12.00
N MET A 76 -10.11 -10.37 11.55
CA MET A 76 -10.96 -10.14 10.39
C MET A 76 -10.12 -9.50 9.29
N TRP A 77 -9.98 -10.22 8.18
CA TRP A 77 -9.31 -9.73 6.98
C TRP A 77 -10.35 -9.13 6.03
N THR A 78 -10.27 -7.83 5.79
CA THR A 78 -11.24 -7.06 4.99
C THR A 78 -10.51 -6.06 4.09
N GLY A 79 -11.22 -5.47 3.12
CA GLY A 79 -10.68 -4.46 2.21
C GLY A 79 -10.83 -3.04 2.77
N GLN A 80 -12.05 -2.65 3.14
CA GLN A 80 -12.29 -1.41 3.88
C GLN A 80 -13.00 -1.74 5.19
N THR A 81 -12.41 -1.28 6.30
CA THR A 81 -13.06 -1.39 7.60
C THR A 81 -14.20 -0.38 7.69
N LYS A 82 -15.42 -0.87 7.89
CA LYS A 82 -16.58 -0.02 8.15
C LYS A 82 -16.61 0.41 9.63
N PRO A 83 -17.12 1.60 9.96
CA PRO A 83 -17.21 2.07 11.35
C PRO A 83 -17.95 1.13 12.29
N GLU A 84 -18.99 0.45 11.81
CA GLU A 84 -19.81 -0.47 12.60
C GLU A 84 -18.98 -1.64 13.12
N HIS A 85 -18.14 -2.22 12.25
CA HIS A 85 -17.23 -3.30 12.61
C HIS A 85 -16.20 -2.90 13.69
N LEU A 86 -15.82 -1.62 13.75
CA LEU A 86 -14.92 -1.11 14.78
C LEU A 86 -15.63 -0.91 16.11
N LYS A 87 -16.87 -0.43 16.09
CA LYS A 87 -17.68 -0.21 17.30
C LYS A 87 -18.05 -1.52 17.99
N GLU A 88 -18.34 -2.55 17.20
CA GLU A 88 -18.73 -3.88 17.70
C GLU A 88 -17.53 -4.77 18.09
N ALA A 89 -16.31 -4.39 17.70
CA ALA A 89 -15.13 -5.20 17.97
C ALA A 89 -14.77 -5.20 19.46
N THR A 90 -14.54 -6.40 19.99
CA THR A 90 -14.00 -6.59 21.34
C THR A 90 -12.49 -6.30 21.39
N LYS A 91 -11.93 -6.16 22.60
CA LYS A 91 -10.48 -5.95 22.78
C LYS A 91 -9.58 -7.06 22.19
N TYR A 92 -10.13 -8.26 22.00
CA TYR A 92 -9.44 -9.44 21.45
C TYR A 92 -9.61 -9.60 19.94
N GLN A 93 -10.34 -8.70 19.30
CA GLN A 93 -10.62 -8.70 17.88
C GLN A 93 -9.79 -7.64 17.16
N LYS A 94 -9.17 -8.02 16.04
CA LYS A 94 -8.28 -7.18 15.25
C LYS A 94 -8.67 -7.23 13.77
N MET A 95 -8.55 -6.09 13.11
CA MET A 95 -8.77 -5.94 11.67
C MET A 95 -7.48 -5.47 11.01
N ASN A 96 -7.33 -5.76 9.71
CA ASN A 96 -6.14 -5.43 8.93
C ASN A 96 -6.13 -3.99 8.38
N HIS A 97 -7.14 -3.16 8.69
CA HIS A 97 -7.18 -1.76 8.29
C HIS A 97 -7.59 -0.85 9.45
N PHE A 98 -6.82 0.22 9.62
CA PHE A 98 -7.22 1.34 10.46
C PHE A 98 -8.34 2.16 9.78
N PRO A 99 -9.28 2.72 10.55
CA PRO A 99 -10.25 3.65 10.01
C PRO A 99 -9.55 4.81 9.29
N GLN A 100 -10.13 5.23 8.16
CA GLN A 100 -9.59 6.29 7.31
C GLN A 100 -8.17 6.06 6.74
N SER A 101 -7.65 4.81 6.71
CA SER A 101 -6.35 4.52 6.07
C SER A 101 -6.28 4.96 4.60
N PHE A 102 -7.43 5.12 3.94
CA PHE A 102 -7.54 5.66 2.59
C PHE A 102 -7.09 7.13 2.45
N GLN A 103 -6.92 7.88 3.54
CA GLN A 103 -6.34 9.25 3.51
C GLN A 103 -4.92 9.27 2.94
N VAL A 104 -4.17 8.18 3.12
CA VAL A 104 -2.84 7.98 2.54
C VAL A 104 -2.90 7.11 1.28
N GLY A 105 -3.89 6.20 1.17
CA GLY A 105 -4.01 5.28 0.05
C GLY A 105 -4.66 5.85 -1.22
N ARG A 106 -5.60 6.80 -1.11
CA ARG A 106 -6.23 7.46 -2.26
C ARG A 106 -5.36 8.61 -2.76
N LYS A 107 -5.16 8.71 -4.07
CA LYS A 107 -4.17 9.63 -4.66
C LYS A 107 -4.49 11.11 -4.41
N ASP A 108 -5.77 11.46 -4.49
CA ASP A 108 -6.28 12.81 -4.23
C ASP A 108 -6.11 13.20 -2.76
N LEU A 109 -6.53 12.33 -1.83
CA LEU A 109 -6.42 12.57 -0.39
C LEU A 109 -4.96 12.60 0.06
N MET A 110 -4.14 11.68 -0.44
CA MET A 110 -2.70 11.65 -0.18
C MET A 110 -2.07 12.97 -0.58
N TRP A 111 -2.33 13.45 -1.80
CA TRP A 111 -1.81 14.74 -2.25
C TRP A 111 -2.32 15.91 -1.40
N LYS A 112 -3.61 15.95 -1.03
CA LYS A 112 -4.16 16.98 -0.13
C LYS A 112 -3.44 17.01 1.21
N ASN A 113 -3.12 15.84 1.78
CA ASN A 113 -2.36 15.73 3.02
C ASN A 113 -0.91 16.21 2.85
N ILE A 114 -0.20 15.73 1.83
CA ILE A 114 1.18 16.14 1.54
C ILE A 114 1.28 17.64 1.25
N SER A 115 0.38 18.19 0.43
CA SER A 115 0.36 19.61 0.08
C SER A 115 0.17 20.51 1.30
N ARG A 116 -0.66 20.10 2.27
CA ARG A 116 -0.78 20.79 3.56
C ARG A 116 0.51 20.74 4.37
N MET A 117 1.12 19.55 4.49
CA MET A 117 2.37 19.38 5.25
C MET A 117 3.54 20.16 4.65
N ARG A 118 3.64 20.24 3.31
CA ARG A 118 4.66 21.02 2.60
C ARG A 118 4.67 22.52 2.91
N LYS A 119 3.54 23.08 3.37
CA LYS A 119 3.46 24.49 3.76
C LYS A 119 4.08 24.75 5.13
N ILE A 120 4.23 23.70 5.93
CA ILE A 120 4.69 23.76 7.32
C ILE A 120 6.11 23.19 7.45
N PHE A 121 6.41 22.14 6.70
CA PHE A 121 7.62 21.34 6.81
C PHE A 121 8.33 21.23 5.45
N THR A 122 9.64 21.44 5.43
CA THR A 122 10.46 21.42 4.20
C THR A 122 10.74 20.00 3.71
N GLU A 123 10.67 19.01 4.60
CA GLU A 123 10.95 17.60 4.39
C GLU A 123 9.91 16.89 3.50
N PHE A 124 8.75 17.51 3.28
CA PHE A 124 7.67 16.94 2.46
C PHE A 124 7.85 17.18 0.95
N ASN A 125 9.08 17.42 0.49
CA ASN A 125 9.43 17.69 -0.92
C ASN A 125 9.61 16.43 -1.78
N PHE A 126 9.32 15.24 -1.25
CA PHE A 126 9.49 13.95 -1.93
C PHE A 126 8.38 13.57 -2.94
N CYS A 127 7.27 14.32 -2.99
CA CYS A 127 6.19 14.09 -3.96
C CYS A 127 6.23 15.11 -5.11
N PRO A 128 6.12 14.66 -6.38
CA PRO A 128 6.00 15.56 -7.52
C PRO A 128 4.79 16.48 -7.40
N LYS A 129 4.90 17.69 -7.96
CA LYS A 129 3.81 18.67 -8.01
C LYS A 129 2.59 18.03 -8.68
N THR A 130 1.45 18.09 -8.01
CA THR A 130 0.21 17.44 -8.45
C THR A 130 -0.97 18.41 -8.40
N TYR A 131 -1.90 18.23 -9.32
CA TYR A 131 -3.11 19.02 -9.49
C TYR A 131 -4.33 18.09 -9.40
N LEU A 132 -5.38 18.53 -8.73
CA LEU A 132 -6.63 17.80 -8.53
C LEU A 132 -7.68 18.35 -9.48
N PHE A 133 -8.11 17.55 -10.45
CA PHE A 133 -9.14 17.98 -11.39
C PHE A 133 -10.55 17.68 -10.85
N PRO A 134 -11.52 18.60 -11.05
CA PRO A 134 -11.48 19.74 -11.97
C PRO A 134 -11.05 21.07 -11.34
N ASP A 135 -10.75 21.09 -10.04
CA ASP A 135 -10.56 22.30 -9.23
C ASP A 135 -9.27 23.04 -9.61
N ASP A 136 -8.16 22.31 -9.73
CA ASP A 136 -6.84 22.87 -10.04
C ASP A 136 -6.59 23.04 -11.55
N TYR A 137 -7.61 22.85 -12.40
CA TYR A 137 -7.44 22.85 -13.87
C TYR A 137 -6.87 24.17 -14.40
N ARG A 138 -7.43 25.31 -13.98
CA ARG A 138 -6.95 26.64 -14.41
C ARG A 138 -5.51 26.87 -13.97
N LYS A 139 -5.19 26.52 -12.73
CA LYS A 139 -3.83 26.61 -12.19
C LYS A 139 -2.85 25.74 -12.96
N PHE A 140 -3.25 24.53 -13.32
CA PHE A 140 -2.44 23.63 -14.14
C PHE A 140 -2.09 24.24 -15.50
N CYS A 141 -3.04 24.86 -16.20
CA CYS A 141 -2.78 25.52 -17.47
C CYS A 141 -1.81 26.71 -17.31
N MET A 142 -2.09 27.61 -16.36
CA MET A 142 -1.24 28.77 -16.08
C MET A 142 0.20 28.37 -15.73
N ASP A 143 0.36 27.38 -14.84
CA ASP A 143 1.69 26.90 -14.44
C ASP A 143 2.44 26.26 -15.63
N ARG A 144 1.75 25.57 -16.54
CA ARG A 144 2.38 25.00 -17.75
C ARG A 144 2.85 26.08 -18.70
N GLU A 145 2.03 27.11 -18.92
CA GLU A 145 2.39 28.26 -19.76
C GLU A 145 3.59 29.01 -19.18
N ALA A 146 3.56 29.34 -17.89
CA ALA A 146 4.63 30.04 -17.20
C ALA A 146 5.96 29.27 -17.22
N GLU A 147 5.91 27.94 -17.21
CA GLU A 147 7.08 27.07 -17.31
C GLU A 147 7.45 26.69 -18.76
N ASN A 148 6.90 27.41 -19.75
CA ASN A 148 7.11 27.19 -21.18
C ASN A 148 6.93 25.72 -21.62
N TYR A 149 5.93 25.05 -21.03
CA TYR A 149 5.56 23.68 -21.36
C TYR A 149 6.68 22.63 -21.20
N ARG A 150 7.72 22.90 -20.42
CA ARG A 150 8.92 22.03 -20.33
C ARG A 150 8.69 20.64 -19.71
N HIS A 151 7.61 20.46 -18.94
CA HIS A 151 7.37 19.24 -18.18
C HIS A 151 6.36 18.31 -18.85
N MET A 152 6.61 17.01 -18.72
CA MET A 152 5.59 15.99 -18.93
C MET A 152 4.78 15.77 -17.65
N TYR A 153 3.56 15.28 -17.81
CA TYR A 153 2.67 14.95 -16.70
C TYR A 153 2.12 13.54 -16.83
N ILE A 154 1.57 13.01 -15.74
CA ILE A 154 0.87 11.73 -15.72
C ILE A 154 -0.50 11.92 -15.06
N MET A 155 -1.53 11.65 -15.86
CA MET A 155 -2.93 11.74 -15.48
C MET A 155 -3.38 10.38 -14.94
N LYS A 156 -4.02 10.35 -13.77
CA LYS A 156 -4.47 9.11 -13.11
C LYS A 156 -5.85 9.30 -12.49
N PRO A 157 -6.76 8.31 -12.52
CA PRO A 157 -7.98 8.38 -11.73
C PRO A 157 -7.66 8.36 -10.23
N SER A 158 -8.34 9.19 -9.45
CA SER A 158 -8.06 9.38 -8.01
C SER A 158 -8.22 8.06 -7.22
N ALA A 159 -9.31 7.33 -7.47
CA ALA A 159 -9.70 6.13 -6.73
C ALA A 159 -9.66 4.82 -7.57
N SER A 160 -8.76 4.72 -8.56
CA SER A 160 -8.54 3.48 -9.35
C SER A 160 -7.17 2.84 -9.09
N SER A 161 -7.00 1.58 -9.51
CA SER A 161 -5.82 0.74 -9.33
C SER A 161 -5.43 0.00 -10.63
N CYS A 162 -4.33 -0.76 -10.57
CA CYS A 162 -3.84 -1.63 -11.66
C CYS A 162 -3.52 -0.92 -12.98
N GLY A 163 -3.12 0.36 -12.94
CA GLY A 163 -2.75 1.10 -14.14
C GLY A 163 -3.93 1.55 -15.02
N ARG A 164 -5.17 1.22 -14.66
CA ARG A 164 -6.35 1.54 -15.47
C ARG A 164 -6.60 3.04 -15.54
N GLY A 165 -6.79 3.55 -16.75
CA GLY A 165 -7.08 4.96 -17.02
C GLY A 165 -5.89 5.90 -16.82
N ILE A 166 -4.67 5.37 -16.66
CA ILE A 166 -3.46 6.18 -16.60
C ILE A 166 -3.07 6.65 -18.00
N LYS A 167 -2.70 7.93 -18.14
CA LYS A 167 -2.17 8.49 -19.39
C LYS A 167 -0.98 9.38 -19.08
N VAL A 168 0.08 9.27 -19.88
CA VAL A 168 1.15 10.28 -19.89
C VAL A 168 0.67 11.44 -20.78
N VAL A 169 0.96 12.65 -20.33
CA VAL A 169 0.64 13.90 -21.00
C VAL A 169 1.95 14.54 -21.43
N GLY A 170 2.13 14.71 -22.73
CA GLY A 170 3.31 15.36 -23.31
C GLY A 170 3.36 16.86 -23.02
N GLN A 171 4.52 17.46 -23.30
CA GLN A 171 4.84 18.86 -23.01
C GLN A 171 3.81 19.86 -23.54
N LYS A 172 3.39 19.76 -24.81
CA LYS A 172 2.39 20.65 -25.44
C LYS A 172 1.04 19.97 -25.70
N GLN A 173 0.82 18.80 -25.12
CA GLN A 173 -0.44 18.09 -25.31
C GLN A 173 -1.58 18.80 -24.57
N GLU A 174 -2.69 18.99 -25.26
CA GLU A 174 -3.94 19.51 -24.67
C GLU A 174 -4.50 18.49 -23.67
N VAL A 175 -4.95 18.97 -22.51
CA VAL A 175 -5.49 18.13 -21.44
C VAL A 175 -6.90 18.54 -21.15
N LYS A 176 -7.84 17.60 -21.22
CA LYS A 176 -9.25 17.86 -20.89
C LYS A 176 -9.45 18.01 -19.38
N ARG A 177 -10.30 18.96 -18.99
CA ARG A 177 -10.78 19.13 -17.61
C ARG A 177 -11.68 17.96 -17.22
N LYS A 178 -11.07 16.90 -16.66
CA LYS A 178 -11.79 15.67 -16.30
C LYS A 178 -11.93 15.52 -14.77
N PRO A 179 -13.16 15.53 -14.22
CA PRO A 179 -13.38 15.31 -12.79
C PRO A 179 -12.86 13.94 -12.31
N GLY A 180 -12.41 13.88 -11.05
CA GLY A 180 -12.00 12.62 -10.41
C GLY A 180 -10.61 12.11 -10.85
N TYR A 181 -9.80 13.00 -11.42
CA TYR A 181 -8.43 12.70 -11.83
C TYR A 181 -7.43 13.56 -11.08
N ILE A 182 -6.25 13.01 -10.87
CA ILE A 182 -5.05 13.76 -10.50
C ILE A 182 -4.14 13.91 -11.73
N VAL A 183 -3.45 15.03 -11.82
CA VAL A 183 -2.42 15.29 -12.82
C VAL A 183 -1.13 15.59 -12.09
N SER A 184 -0.16 14.69 -12.16
CA SER A 184 1.10 14.79 -11.42
C SER A 184 2.24 15.02 -12.39
N GLN A 185 3.19 15.90 -12.06
CA GLN A 185 4.40 16.07 -12.86
C GLN A 185 5.13 14.73 -12.99
N TYR A 186 5.48 14.37 -14.22
CA TYR A 186 6.11 13.10 -14.52
C TYR A 186 7.60 13.18 -14.24
N VAL A 187 8.14 12.19 -13.51
CA VAL A 187 9.57 12.06 -13.30
C VAL A 187 10.19 11.51 -14.59
N SER A 188 10.67 12.43 -15.43
CA SER A 188 11.23 12.15 -16.75
C SER A 188 12.65 11.57 -16.69
N ASN A 189 13.41 11.83 -15.65
CA ASN A 189 14.74 11.26 -15.45
C ASN A 189 14.77 10.25 -14.28
N PRO A 190 14.09 9.09 -14.38
CA PRO A 190 14.13 8.08 -13.34
C PRO A 190 15.48 7.37 -13.34
N HIS A 191 15.89 6.84 -12.20
CA HIS A 191 16.99 5.86 -12.16
C HIS A 191 16.61 4.62 -12.98
N LEU A 192 17.57 4.11 -13.76
CA LEU A 192 17.38 2.97 -14.65
C LEU A 192 18.33 1.85 -14.25
N ILE A 193 17.88 0.61 -14.40
CA ILE A 193 18.73 -0.57 -14.29
C ILE A 193 18.77 -1.22 -15.68
N HIS A 194 19.96 -1.29 -16.28
CA HIS A 194 20.16 -1.77 -17.65
C HIS A 194 19.26 -1.09 -18.71
N GLY A 195 18.95 0.20 -18.50
CA GLY A 195 18.08 0.97 -19.38
C GLY A 195 16.57 0.76 -19.18
N PHE A 196 16.16 -0.06 -18.21
CA PHE A 196 14.75 -0.27 -17.89
C PHE A 196 14.32 0.58 -16.71
N LYS A 197 13.18 1.25 -16.86
CA LYS A 197 12.49 1.91 -15.75
C LYS A 197 11.92 0.85 -14.82
N TYR A 198 11.95 1.10 -13.52
CA TYR A 198 11.36 0.21 -12.54
C TYR A 198 10.62 1.00 -11.46
N ASP A 199 9.82 0.29 -10.67
CA ASP A 199 9.31 0.80 -9.41
C ASP A 199 9.60 -0.18 -8.27
N LEU A 200 9.59 0.36 -7.04
CA LEU A 200 9.80 -0.41 -5.82
C LEU A 200 8.46 -0.57 -5.09
N ARG A 201 8.13 -1.82 -4.72
CA ARG A 201 7.07 -2.14 -3.77
C ARG A 201 7.69 -2.44 -2.42
N ILE A 202 7.57 -1.48 -1.52
CA ILE A 202 7.98 -1.60 -0.12
C ILE A 202 6.74 -1.92 0.72
N TYR A 203 6.86 -2.84 1.68
CA TYR A 203 5.78 -3.21 2.58
C TYR A 203 6.00 -2.59 3.95
N ALA A 204 5.06 -1.78 4.40
CA ALA A 204 5.04 -1.18 5.74
C ALA A 204 3.84 -1.72 6.53
N LEU A 205 4.08 -2.12 7.78
CA LEU A 205 3.06 -2.52 8.74
C LEU A 205 2.93 -1.45 9.82
N VAL A 206 1.75 -0.85 9.92
CA VAL A 206 1.39 -0.02 11.07
C VAL A 206 0.64 -0.91 12.06
N THR A 207 1.07 -0.98 13.32
CA THR A 207 0.37 -1.77 14.34
C THR A 207 -0.34 -0.92 15.38
N SER A 208 0.04 0.35 15.52
CA SER A 208 -0.62 1.32 16.38
C SER A 208 -0.40 2.74 15.86
N PHE A 209 -1.36 3.63 16.11
CA PHE A 209 -1.21 5.07 15.96
C PHE A 209 -1.04 5.79 17.31
N ASP A 210 -1.31 5.09 18.43
CA ASP A 210 -1.18 5.62 19.78
C ASP A 210 -0.60 4.55 20.74
N PRO A 211 0.72 4.58 21.03
CA PRO A 211 1.72 5.38 20.32
C PRO A 211 1.93 4.87 18.88
N LEU A 212 2.39 5.73 17.99
CA LEU A 212 2.67 5.35 16.59
C LEU A 212 3.75 4.26 16.52
N LYS A 213 3.42 3.12 15.90
CA LYS A 213 4.34 1.99 15.67
C LYS A 213 4.28 1.57 14.21
N VAL A 214 5.39 1.77 13.50
CA VAL A 214 5.55 1.45 12.08
C VAL A 214 6.75 0.51 11.89
N TYR A 215 6.55 -0.56 11.14
CA TYR A 215 7.56 -1.55 10.79
C TYR A 215 7.72 -1.61 9.29
N LEU A 216 8.96 -1.64 8.80
CA LEU A 216 9.27 -1.89 7.40
C LEU A 216 9.66 -3.35 7.22
N PHE A 217 9.03 -4.03 6.27
CA PHE A 217 9.47 -5.36 5.87
C PHE A 217 10.78 -5.22 5.09
N ARG A 218 11.75 -6.10 5.38
CA ARG A 218 13.09 -6.01 4.79
C ARG A 218 13.10 -6.32 3.30
N GLU A 219 12.20 -7.20 2.89
CA GLU A 219 12.05 -7.59 1.49
C GLU A 219 10.96 -6.76 0.81
N GLY A 220 11.06 -6.65 -0.50
CA GLY A 220 10.10 -5.95 -1.35
C GLY A 220 10.03 -6.57 -2.74
N LEU A 221 9.32 -5.92 -3.66
CA LEU A 221 9.33 -6.30 -5.07
C LEU A 221 9.90 -5.17 -5.90
N VAL A 222 10.76 -5.51 -6.86
CA VAL A 222 11.17 -4.60 -7.93
C VAL A 222 10.37 -4.96 -9.17
N ARG A 223 9.68 -3.99 -9.75
CA ARG A 223 8.84 -4.20 -10.95
C ARG A 223 9.44 -3.43 -12.10
N PHE A 224 9.98 -4.15 -13.06
CA PHE A 224 10.59 -3.58 -14.26
C PHE A 224 9.55 -3.32 -15.35
N ALA A 225 9.78 -2.26 -16.13
CA ALA A 225 9.12 -2.08 -17.41
C ALA A 225 9.58 -3.17 -18.39
N THR A 226 8.72 -3.50 -19.35
CA THR A 226 9.01 -4.51 -20.38
C THR A 226 9.80 -3.96 -21.56
N GLN A 227 9.93 -2.64 -21.66
CA GLN A 227 10.66 -1.94 -22.70
C GLN A 227 11.69 -0.99 -22.10
N LYS A 228 12.79 -0.75 -22.83
CA LYS A 228 13.79 0.23 -22.44
C LYS A 228 13.16 1.62 -22.37
N TYR A 229 13.59 2.38 -21.37
CA TYR A 229 13.05 3.69 -21.11
C TYR A 229 13.56 4.71 -22.13
N THR A 230 12.66 5.55 -22.62
CA THR A 230 12.99 6.72 -23.44
C THR A 230 12.07 7.90 -23.10
N ASN A 231 12.59 9.11 -23.27
CA ASN A 231 11.84 10.37 -23.13
C ASN A 231 11.49 11.00 -24.48
N SER A 232 11.99 10.45 -25.59
CA SER A 232 11.62 10.86 -26.93
C SER A 232 10.34 10.14 -27.34
N GLN A 233 9.20 10.80 -27.13
CA GLN A 233 7.97 10.54 -27.87
C GLN A 233 7.57 11.81 -28.62
#